data_AF-A0A4S2TFU6-F1
#
_entry.id   AF-A0A4S2TFU6-F1
#
_cell.length_a   1.000
_cell.length_b   1.000
_cell.length_c   1.000
_cell.angle_alpha   90.00
_cell.angle_beta   90.00
_cell.angle_gamma   90.00
#
_symmetry.space_group_name_H-M   'P 1'
#
loop_
_entity.id
_entity.type
_entity.pdbx_description
1 polymer ?
#
loop_
_entity_poly.entity_id
_entity_poly.type
_entity_poly.pdbx_seq_one_letter_code
_entity_poly.pdbx_strand_id
1 'polypeptide(L)'
;MTTQSPQSPAYPLPDGREISTAAHDALNAHFAAVERLGRVMAVVTAAAVRDILTDNDHDAPFDAAHAELIEAADGSLHGTGRYWTADGTETSFTEAIGEQAAGMGVFGMNEWTPYLGYENEKVWKPLVEELPPRGGQQVYRLDLAKAAALPLD
;
A
#
# COMPACT_ATOMS: atom_id res chain seq x y z
N MET A 1 28.19 47.77 -22.16
CA MET A 1 27.78 46.35 -22.24
C MET A 1 26.85 46.22 -23.44
N THR A 2 27.28 45.52 -24.49
CA THR A 2 26.46 45.26 -25.68
C THR A 2 25.52 44.10 -25.40
N THR A 3 24.21 44.36 -25.36
CA THR A 3 23.17 43.34 -25.33
C THR A 3 23.15 42.61 -26.66
N GLN A 4 23.65 41.37 -26.69
CA GLN A 4 23.59 40.50 -27.86
C GLN A 4 22.14 40.06 -28.08
N SER A 5 21.57 40.38 -29.24
CA SER A 5 20.22 39.94 -29.59
C SER A 5 20.18 38.41 -29.76
N PRO A 6 19.15 37.73 -29.21
CA PRO A 6 19.01 36.29 -29.37
C PRO A 6 18.94 35.92 -30.86
N GLN A 7 19.73 34.90 -31.24
CA GLN A 7 19.92 34.50 -32.65
C GLN A 7 18.85 33.51 -33.16
N SER A 8 18.01 32.99 -32.25
CA SER A 8 16.96 32.03 -32.57
C SER A 8 15.58 32.58 -32.18
N PRO A 9 14.52 32.33 -32.96
CA PRO A 9 13.16 32.66 -32.55
C PRO A 9 12.80 31.87 -31.28
N ALA A 10 12.11 32.53 -30.35
CA ALA A 10 11.54 31.84 -29.21
C ALA A 10 10.53 30.79 -29.70
N TYR A 11 10.51 29.61 -29.09
CA TYR A 11 9.47 28.62 -29.36
C TYR A 11 8.13 29.15 -28.83
N PRO A 12 7.01 28.92 -29.56
CA PRO A 12 5.70 29.33 -29.07
C PRO A 12 5.30 28.47 -27.86
N LEU A 13 4.72 29.12 -26.85
CA LEU A 13 4.10 28.46 -25.71
C LEU A 13 2.58 28.68 -25.77
N PRO A 14 1.77 27.72 -25.28
CA PRO A 14 0.35 27.96 -25.01
C PRO A 14 0.14 29.10 -24.00
N ASP A 15 -1.11 29.56 -23.87
CA ASP A 15 -1.42 30.59 -22.88
C ASP A 15 -1.08 30.12 -21.46
N GLY A 16 -0.56 31.02 -20.62
CA GLY A 16 -0.14 30.67 -19.26
C GLY A 16 -1.28 30.11 -18.40
N ARG A 17 -2.52 30.52 -18.63
CA ARG A 17 -3.70 29.97 -17.92
C ARG A 17 -4.05 28.57 -18.42
N GLU A 18 -3.90 28.30 -19.71
CA GLU A 18 -4.09 26.96 -20.27
C GLU A 18 -3.07 25.99 -19.68
N ILE A 19 -1.79 26.38 -19.62
CA ILE A 19 -0.73 25.58 -18.98
C ILE A 19 -1.05 25.34 -17.50
N SER A 20 -1.42 26.40 -16.77
CA SER A 20 -1.73 26.29 -15.34
C SER A 20 -2.94 25.37 -15.07
N THR A 21 -3.98 25.44 -15.90
CA THR A 21 -5.16 24.58 -15.79
C THR A 21 -4.80 23.12 -16.06
N ALA A 22 -4.10 22.86 -17.17
CA ALA A 22 -3.67 21.50 -17.53
C ALA A 22 -2.77 20.88 -16.44
N ALA A 23 -1.89 21.68 -15.83
CA ALA A 23 -1.04 21.22 -14.73
C ALA A 23 -1.87 20.87 -13.47
N HIS A 24 -2.85 21.70 -13.10
CA HIS A 24 -3.72 21.40 -11.96
C HIS A 24 -4.55 20.14 -12.20
N ASP A 25 -5.14 19.99 -13.39
CA ASP A 25 -5.96 18.81 -13.73
C ASP A 25 -5.12 17.53 -13.68
N ALA A 26 -3.91 17.56 -14.23
CA ALA A 26 -2.99 16.42 -14.19
C ALA A 26 -2.58 16.06 -12.75
N LEU A 27 -2.28 17.04 -11.90
CA LEU A 27 -1.94 16.81 -10.50
C LEU A 27 -3.12 16.25 -9.70
N ASN A 28 -4.32 16.80 -9.90
CA ASN A 28 -5.53 16.29 -9.25
C ASN A 28 -5.82 14.84 -9.65
N ALA A 29 -5.72 14.53 -10.96
CA ALA A 29 -5.88 13.17 -11.46
C ALA A 29 -4.82 12.21 -10.89
N HIS A 30 -3.56 12.66 -10.79
CA HIS A 30 -2.48 11.89 -10.18
C HIS A 30 -2.79 11.58 -8.70
N PHE A 31 -3.15 12.57 -7.89
CA PHE A 31 -3.46 12.34 -6.48
C PHE A 31 -4.65 11.40 -6.28
N ALA A 32 -5.71 11.56 -7.08
CA ALA A 32 -6.85 10.65 -7.04
C ALA A 32 -6.46 9.20 -7.38
N ALA A 33 -5.57 9.01 -8.38
CA ALA A 33 -5.07 7.70 -8.75
C ALA A 33 -4.19 7.08 -7.65
N VAL A 34 -3.35 7.87 -6.97
CA VAL A 34 -2.52 7.42 -5.85
C VAL A 34 -3.37 7.01 -4.66
N GLU A 35 -4.40 7.78 -4.31
CA GLU A 35 -5.33 7.40 -3.23
C GLU A 35 -6.09 6.11 -3.57
N ARG A 36 -6.55 5.98 -4.82
CA ARG A 36 -7.21 4.76 -5.29
C ARG A 36 -6.26 3.56 -5.22
N LEU A 37 -5.02 3.72 -5.66
CA LEU A 37 -4.00 2.67 -5.54
C LEU A 37 -3.84 2.23 -4.08
N GLY A 38 -3.74 3.17 -3.13
CA GLY A 38 -3.67 2.85 -1.71
C GLY A 38 -4.86 2.02 -1.22
N ARG A 39 -6.09 2.35 -1.64
CA ARG A 39 -7.29 1.57 -1.27
C ARG A 39 -7.26 0.17 -1.86
N VAL A 40 -6.96 0.05 -3.15
CA VAL A 40 -6.89 -1.24 -3.85
C VAL A 40 -5.81 -2.13 -3.21
N MET A 41 -4.63 -1.59 -2.92
CA MET A 41 -3.54 -2.37 -2.32
C MET A 41 -3.85 -2.81 -0.89
N ALA A 42 -4.52 -1.99 -0.08
CA ALA A 42 -4.99 -2.41 1.24
C ALA A 42 -5.98 -3.58 1.15
N VAL A 43 -6.92 -3.53 0.21
CA VAL A 43 -7.86 -4.64 -0.06
C VAL A 43 -7.12 -5.89 -0.54
N VAL A 44 -6.15 -5.73 -1.45
CA VAL A 44 -5.31 -6.84 -1.95
C VAL A 44 -4.51 -7.49 -0.82
N THR A 45 -3.91 -6.71 0.08
CA THR A 45 -3.23 -7.26 1.25
C THR A 45 -4.18 -8.06 2.14
N ALA A 46 -5.42 -7.56 2.38
CA ALA A 46 -6.41 -8.31 3.16
C ALA A 46 -6.86 -9.60 2.46
N ALA A 47 -7.10 -9.55 1.15
CA ALA A 47 -7.43 -10.72 0.34
C ALA A 47 -6.29 -11.76 0.35
N ALA A 48 -5.03 -11.31 0.26
CA ALA A 48 -3.88 -12.19 0.34
C ALA A 48 -3.83 -12.93 1.68
N VAL A 49 -4.12 -12.28 2.81
CA VAL A 49 -4.16 -12.96 4.11
C VAL A 49 -5.21 -14.07 4.13
N ARG A 50 -6.43 -13.82 3.62
CA ARG A 50 -7.44 -14.86 3.43
C ARG A 50 -6.88 -16.00 2.58
N ASP A 51 -6.38 -15.68 1.39
CA ASP A 51 -5.96 -16.68 0.40
C ASP A 51 -4.83 -17.56 0.92
N ILE A 52 -3.90 -16.98 1.68
CA ILE A 52 -2.84 -17.72 2.38
C ILE A 52 -3.45 -18.71 3.37
N LEU A 53 -4.36 -18.26 4.23
CA LEU A 53 -4.94 -19.08 5.29
C LEU A 53 -5.93 -20.14 4.78
N THR A 54 -6.54 -19.91 3.63
CA THR A 54 -7.58 -20.77 3.08
C THR A 54 -7.15 -21.58 1.86
N ASP A 55 -5.87 -21.52 1.46
CA ASP A 55 -5.38 -22.10 0.21
C ASP A 55 -6.23 -21.67 -1.01
N ASN A 56 -6.58 -20.38 -1.05
CA ASN A 56 -7.45 -19.76 -2.05
C ASN A 56 -8.91 -20.28 -2.10
N ASP A 57 -9.35 -21.09 -1.12
CA ASP A 57 -10.77 -21.37 -0.94
C ASP A 57 -11.46 -20.13 -0.35
N HIS A 58 -12.21 -19.41 -1.17
CA HIS A 58 -12.87 -18.16 -0.76
C HIS A 58 -14.04 -18.36 0.20
N ASP A 59 -14.58 -19.58 0.30
CA ASP A 59 -15.71 -19.91 1.18
C ASP A 59 -15.24 -20.56 2.50
N ALA A 60 -13.96 -20.94 2.58
CA ALA A 60 -13.40 -21.52 3.79
C ALA A 60 -13.31 -20.50 4.94
N PRO A 61 -13.61 -20.91 6.18
CA PRO A 61 -13.52 -20.03 7.32
C PRO A 61 -12.04 -19.74 7.68
N PHE A 62 -11.78 -18.50 8.07
CA PHE A 62 -10.54 -18.05 8.68
C PHE A 62 -10.87 -16.98 9.72
N ASP A 63 -10.01 -16.78 10.71
CA ASP A 63 -10.27 -15.90 11.86
C ASP A 63 -9.26 -14.76 12.01
N ALA A 64 -8.39 -14.55 11.02
CA ALA A 64 -7.44 -13.43 11.02
C ALA A 64 -8.19 -12.09 11.02
N ALA A 65 -7.94 -11.29 12.05
CA ALA A 65 -8.47 -9.94 12.21
C ALA A 65 -7.44 -8.86 11.86
N HIS A 66 -6.15 -9.16 12.08
CA HIS A 66 -5.08 -8.21 11.79
C HIS A 66 -3.86 -8.89 11.16
N ALA A 67 -3.12 -8.15 10.33
CA ALA A 67 -1.83 -8.60 9.79
C ALA A 67 -0.70 -7.64 10.18
N GLU A 68 0.50 -8.17 10.41
CA GLU A 68 1.68 -7.35 10.71
C GLU A 68 2.37 -6.90 9.43
N LEU A 69 2.52 -5.58 9.31
CA LEU A 69 3.32 -4.94 8.28
C LEU A 69 4.58 -4.32 8.90
N ILE A 70 5.68 -4.31 8.15
CA ILE A 70 6.93 -3.66 8.51
C ILE A 70 7.29 -2.63 7.44
N GLU A 71 7.78 -1.47 7.88
CA GLU A 71 8.24 -0.41 7.00
C GLU A 71 9.69 -0.66 6.57
N ALA A 72 9.91 -0.67 5.25
CA ALA A 72 11.23 -0.71 4.66
C ALA A 72 11.88 0.69 4.65
N ALA A 73 13.18 0.75 4.37
CA ALA A 73 13.94 2.00 4.37
C ALA A 73 13.47 3.02 3.32
N ASP A 74 12.78 2.57 2.27
CA ASP A 74 12.18 3.40 1.23
C ASP A 74 10.75 3.85 1.57
N GLY A 75 10.23 3.49 2.76
CA GLY A 75 8.88 3.81 3.21
C GLY A 75 7.80 2.88 2.65
N SER A 76 8.15 1.84 1.89
CA SER A 76 7.20 0.80 1.47
C SER A 76 6.87 -0.16 2.61
N LEU A 77 5.65 -0.71 2.59
CA LEU A 77 5.21 -1.70 3.58
C LEU A 77 5.35 -3.13 3.07
N HIS A 78 5.75 -4.04 3.96
CA HIS A 78 5.89 -5.46 3.67
C HIS A 78 5.18 -6.27 4.75
N GLY A 79 4.43 -7.30 4.35
CA GLY A 79 3.86 -8.25 5.30
C GLY A 79 4.93 -9.19 5.85
N THR A 80 4.89 -9.43 7.15
CA THR A 80 5.91 -10.24 7.85
C THR A 80 5.56 -11.72 7.98
N GLY A 81 4.29 -12.07 7.71
CA GLY A 81 3.73 -13.40 7.97
C GLY A 81 3.20 -13.60 9.39
N ARG A 82 3.30 -12.60 10.27
CA ARG A 82 2.58 -12.55 11.55
C ARG A 82 1.20 -11.95 11.39
N TYR A 83 0.25 -12.47 12.16
CA TYR A 83 -1.13 -12.00 12.16
C TYR A 83 -1.76 -12.23 13.54
N TRP A 84 -2.91 -11.61 13.77
CA TRP A 84 -3.72 -11.81 14.97
C TRP A 84 -5.09 -12.33 14.60
N THR A 85 -5.56 -13.31 15.35
CA THR A 85 -6.92 -13.85 15.29
C THR A 85 -7.94 -12.86 15.86
N ALA A 86 -9.22 -13.15 15.68
CA ALA A 86 -10.32 -12.33 16.19
C ALA A 86 -10.36 -12.20 17.72
N ASP A 87 -9.83 -13.20 18.46
CA ASP A 87 -9.68 -13.13 19.91
C ASP A 87 -8.41 -12.37 20.38
N GLY A 88 -7.60 -11.90 19.43
CA GLY A 88 -6.37 -11.14 19.68
C GLY A 88 -5.13 -11.99 19.90
N THR A 89 -5.20 -13.31 19.68
CA THR A 89 -4.03 -14.19 19.74
C THR A 89 -3.07 -13.90 18.59
N GLU A 90 -1.81 -13.61 18.92
CA GLU A 90 -0.72 -13.47 17.94
C GLU A 90 -0.23 -14.84 17.48
N THR A 91 -0.08 -15.02 16.17
CA THR A 91 0.47 -16.23 15.56
C THR A 91 1.14 -15.90 14.22
N SER A 92 1.46 -16.91 13.42
CA SER A 92 2.08 -16.76 12.10
C SER A 92 1.49 -17.73 11.08
N PHE A 93 1.62 -17.39 9.80
CA PHE A 93 1.24 -18.30 8.72
C PHE A 93 2.04 -19.62 8.79
N THR A 94 3.31 -19.58 9.20
CA THR A 94 4.12 -20.79 9.38
C THR A 94 3.49 -21.76 10.39
N GLU A 95 2.96 -21.24 11.50
CA GLU A 95 2.26 -22.05 12.50
C GLU A 95 0.91 -22.57 11.99
N ALA A 96 0.20 -21.76 11.19
CA ALA A 96 -1.14 -22.08 10.71
C ALA A 96 -1.17 -23.09 9.55
N ILE A 97 -0.29 -22.93 8.56
CA ILE A 97 -0.34 -23.67 7.29
C ILE A 97 1.01 -24.33 6.91
N GLY A 98 2.03 -24.19 7.75
CA GLY A 98 3.37 -24.73 7.52
C GLY A 98 4.29 -23.78 6.73
N GLU A 99 5.60 -23.98 6.93
CA GLU A 99 6.65 -23.06 6.47
C GLU A 99 6.67 -22.83 4.96
N GLN A 100 6.53 -23.89 4.16
CA GLN A 100 6.62 -23.78 2.70
C GLN A 100 5.44 -22.99 2.12
N ALA A 101 4.21 -23.30 2.55
CA ALA A 101 3.01 -22.61 2.08
C ALA A 101 3.00 -21.15 2.55
N ALA A 102 3.36 -20.91 3.82
CA ALA A 102 3.52 -19.57 4.38
C ALA A 102 4.54 -18.73 3.61
N GLY A 103 5.71 -19.30 3.29
CA GLY A 103 6.76 -18.60 2.55
C GLY A 103 6.30 -18.15 1.15
N MET A 104 5.65 -19.03 0.40
CA MET A 104 5.10 -18.71 -0.92
C MET A 104 3.98 -17.67 -0.83
N GLY A 105 3.11 -17.80 0.17
CA GLY A 105 2.02 -16.88 0.44
C GLY A 105 2.50 -15.46 0.74
N VAL A 106 3.42 -15.32 1.70
CA VAL A 106 4.03 -14.03 2.07
C VAL A 106 4.78 -13.42 0.89
N PHE A 107 5.48 -14.24 0.09
CA PHE A 107 6.13 -13.77 -1.12
C PHE A 107 5.11 -13.17 -2.10
N GLY A 108 3.99 -13.84 -2.37
CA GLY A 108 2.92 -13.32 -3.23
C GLY A 108 2.25 -12.06 -2.68
N MET A 109 1.97 -12.01 -1.37
CA MET A 109 1.45 -10.81 -0.70
C MET A 109 2.39 -9.61 -0.85
N ASN A 110 3.71 -9.85 -0.80
CA ASN A 110 4.74 -8.82 -0.93
C ASN A 110 5.07 -8.42 -2.38
N GLU A 111 4.40 -9.00 -3.38
CA GLU A 111 4.39 -8.44 -4.73
C GLU A 111 3.60 -7.12 -4.79
N TRP A 112 2.58 -6.97 -3.93
CA TRP A 112 1.62 -5.86 -3.98
C TRP A 112 1.64 -4.94 -2.76
N THR A 113 1.86 -5.50 -1.56
CA THR A 113 1.89 -4.71 -0.31
C THR A 113 2.88 -3.52 -0.35
N PRO A 114 4.05 -3.59 -1.04
CA PRO A 114 4.98 -2.46 -1.13
C PRO A 114 4.43 -1.21 -1.84
N TYR A 115 3.31 -1.32 -2.55
CA TYR A 115 2.62 -0.16 -3.11
C TYR A 115 1.84 0.63 -2.05
N LEU A 116 1.72 0.11 -0.82
CA LEU A 116 1.39 0.92 0.36
C LEU A 116 2.67 1.59 0.84
N GLY A 117 2.68 2.92 0.85
CA GLY A 117 3.84 3.69 1.28
C GLY A 117 3.52 5.16 1.46
N TYR A 118 4.57 5.98 1.54
CA TYR A 118 4.44 7.42 1.84
C TYR A 118 3.46 8.15 0.91
N GLU A 119 3.46 7.83 -0.39
CA GLU A 119 2.63 8.52 -1.38
C GLU A 119 1.12 8.38 -1.11
N ASN A 120 0.69 7.30 -0.47
CA ASN A 120 -0.72 7.02 -0.14
C ASN A 120 -0.95 6.83 1.36
N GLU A 121 -0.08 7.39 2.22
CA GLU A 121 -0.17 7.29 3.68
C GLU A 121 -1.51 7.72 4.26
N LYS A 122 -2.15 8.73 3.64
CA LYS A 122 -3.47 9.21 4.07
C LYS A 122 -4.56 8.15 3.98
N VAL A 123 -4.36 7.13 3.14
CA VAL A 123 -5.31 6.03 2.94
C VAL A 123 -5.04 4.88 3.90
N TRP A 124 -3.80 4.41 4.00
CA TRP A 124 -3.50 3.21 4.79
C TRP A 124 -3.21 3.50 6.26
N LYS A 125 -2.67 4.67 6.60
CA LYS A 125 -2.33 5.01 8.01
C LYS A 125 -3.55 4.93 8.95
N PRO A 126 -4.77 5.35 8.55
CA PRO A 126 -5.97 5.17 9.38
C PRO A 126 -6.41 3.70 9.57
N LEU A 127 -5.90 2.77 8.77
CA LEU A 127 -6.25 1.34 8.83
C LEU A 127 -5.33 0.57 9.77
N VAL A 128 -4.24 1.18 10.22
CA VAL A 128 -3.22 0.50 11.01
C VAL A 128 -3.13 1.07 12.42
N GLU A 129 -2.63 0.25 13.33
CA GLU A 129 -2.13 0.67 14.62
C GLU A 129 -0.60 0.55 14.62
N GLU A 130 0.09 1.54 15.21
CA GLU A 130 1.54 1.48 15.35
C GLU A 130 1.94 0.51 16.46
N LEU A 131 2.87 -0.38 16.17
CA LEU A 131 3.48 -1.28 17.14
C LEU A 131 4.88 -0.78 17.52
N PRO A 132 5.42 -1.25 18.66
CA PRO A 132 6.81 -1.01 19.00
C PRO A 132 7.74 -1.46 17.86
N PRO A 133 8.76 -0.64 17.49
CA PRO A 133 9.71 -1.00 16.45
C PRO A 133 10.41 -2.33 16.72
N ARG A 134 10.67 -3.09 15.66
CA ARG A 134 11.42 -4.36 15.73
C ARG A 134 12.64 -4.27 14.83
N GLY A 135 13.82 -4.52 15.38
CA GLY A 135 15.08 -4.37 14.64
C GLY A 135 15.34 -2.94 14.14
N GLY A 136 14.74 -1.93 14.79
CA GLY A 136 14.85 -0.53 14.37
C GLY A 136 13.89 -0.12 13.25
N GLN A 137 13.06 -1.03 12.75
CA GLN A 137 12.04 -0.72 11.74
C GLN A 137 10.69 -0.47 12.38
N GLN A 138 9.93 0.47 11.82
CA GLN A 138 8.56 0.72 12.24
C GLN A 138 7.67 -0.47 11.85
N VAL A 139 6.81 -0.88 12.78
CA VAL A 139 5.90 -2.01 12.62
C VAL A 139 4.47 -1.51 12.78
N TYR A 140 3.57 -2.07 11.98
CA TYR A 140 2.16 -1.72 11.96
C TYR A 140 1.31 -2.98 12.06
N ARG A 141 0.16 -2.83 12.70
CA ARG A 141 -0.90 -3.83 12.74
C ARG A 141 -2.06 -3.36 11.87
N LEU A 142 -2.23 -3.96 10.70
CA LEU A 142 -3.30 -3.65 9.74
C LEU A 142 -4.62 -4.29 10.18
N ASP A 143 -5.69 -3.52 10.27
CA ASP A 143 -7.07 -4.00 10.46
C ASP A 143 -7.63 -4.54 9.14
N LEU A 144 -7.77 -5.87 9.06
CA LEU A 144 -8.14 -6.56 7.83
C LEU A 144 -9.60 -6.30 7.44
N ALA A 145 -10.49 -6.14 8.42
CA ALA A 145 -11.90 -5.86 8.16
C ALA A 145 -12.08 -4.46 7.58
N LYS A 146 -11.38 -3.45 8.14
CA LYS A 146 -11.40 -2.09 7.58
C LYS A 146 -10.77 -2.04 6.20
N ALA A 147 -9.64 -2.72 6.00
CA ALA A 147 -8.98 -2.79 4.71
C ALA A 147 -9.91 -3.40 3.64
N ALA A 148 -10.53 -4.54 3.94
CA ALA A 148 -11.44 -5.23 3.02
C ALA A 148 -12.73 -4.44 2.71
N ALA A 149 -13.12 -3.50 3.57
CA ALA A 149 -14.31 -2.68 3.38
C ALA A 149 -14.08 -1.41 2.53
N LEU A 150 -12.86 -1.16 2.06
CA LEU A 150 -12.56 0.03 1.28
C LEU A 150 -13.19 -0.01 -0.13
N PRO A 151 -13.65 1.15 -0.64
CA PRO A 151 -14.12 1.27 -2.02
C PRO A 151 -12.95 1.16 -3.01
N LEU A 152 -13.19 0.49 -4.15
CA LEU A 152 -12.20 0.26 -5.21
C LEU A 152 -12.28 1.25 -6.38
N ASP A 153 -13.30 2.11 -6.39
CA ASP A 153 -13.51 3.17 -7.38
C ASP A 153 -12.74 4.45 -7.04
#